data_AF-A0A0U2U3M6-F1
#
_entry.id   AF-A0A0U2U3M6-F1
#
_cell.length_a   1.000
_cell.length_b   1.000
_cell.length_c   1.000
_cell.angle_alpha   90.00
_cell.angle_beta   90.00
_cell.angle_gamma   90.00
#
_symmetry.space_group_name_H-M   'P 1'
#
loop_
_entity.id
_entity.type
_entity.pdbx_description
1 polymer ?
#
loop_
_entity_poly.entity_id
_entity_poly.type
_entity_poly.pdbx_seq_one_letter_code
_entity_poly.pdbx_strand_id
1 'polypeptide(L)'
;MNKAQAGKWRKTRQMGKAKYVMYYGVVTWGLLLTFLFTAVEWFSQQSFNGSWFTIRLVVFSIVGFFIANFRWDANERTFLTKDAE
;
A
#
# COMPACT_ATOMS: atom_id res chain seq x y z
N MET A 1 17.38 -8.15 5.13
CA MET A 1 17.61 -6.70 4.95
C MET A 1 19.12 -6.39 4.98
N ASN A 2 19.61 -5.50 4.11
CA ASN A 2 21.02 -5.00 4.09
C ASN A 2 21.16 -3.74 4.98
N LYS A 3 22.37 -3.32 5.38
CA LYS A 3 22.62 -2.14 6.26
C LYS A 3 21.96 -0.86 5.73
N ALA A 4 22.02 -0.63 4.42
CA ALA A 4 21.34 0.52 3.77
C ALA A 4 19.81 0.44 3.87
N GLN A 5 19.23 -0.77 3.79
CA GLN A 5 17.79 -0.98 3.94
C GLN A 5 17.36 -0.84 5.41
N ALA A 6 18.18 -1.30 6.37
CA ALA A 6 18.00 -1.10 7.81
C ALA A 6 17.93 0.39 8.19
N GLY A 7 18.85 1.20 7.65
CA GLY A 7 18.82 2.65 7.85
C GLY A 7 17.57 3.32 7.30
N LYS A 8 17.11 2.92 6.10
CA LYS A 8 15.85 3.42 5.52
C LYS A 8 14.65 3.00 6.36
N TRP A 9 14.58 1.74 6.77
CA TRP A 9 13.48 1.22 7.59
C TRP A 9 13.40 1.89 8.96
N ARG A 10 14.54 2.20 9.61
CA ARG A 10 14.55 2.99 10.86
C ARG A 10 13.83 4.33 10.70
N LYS A 11 14.08 5.06 9.59
CA LYS A 11 13.37 6.32 9.30
C LYS A 11 11.89 6.09 9.04
N THR A 12 11.54 5.06 8.26
CA THR A 12 10.13 4.71 7.98
C THR A 12 9.38 4.30 9.25
N ARG A 13 10.04 3.60 10.18
CA ARG A 13 9.46 3.15 11.45
C ARG A 13 9.04 4.31 12.35
N GLN A 14 9.82 5.39 12.37
CA GLN A 14 9.51 6.61 13.15
C GLN A 14 8.19 7.27 12.75
N MET A 15 7.74 7.05 11.50
CA MET A 15 6.47 7.58 11.00
C MET A 15 5.24 6.89 11.64
N GLY A 16 5.43 5.68 12.17
CA GLY A 16 4.38 4.87 12.80
C GLY A 16 3.57 4.03 11.80
N LYS A 17 3.13 2.86 12.27
CA LYS A 17 2.43 1.85 11.47
C LYS A 17 1.14 2.37 10.83
N ALA A 18 0.33 3.11 11.59
CA ALA A 18 -0.94 3.65 11.09
C ALA A 18 -0.76 4.60 9.91
N LYS A 19 0.17 5.56 10.01
CA LYS A 19 0.50 6.49 8.91
C LYS A 19 1.09 5.76 7.72
N TYR A 20 1.99 4.81 7.94
CA TYR A 20 2.57 4.01 6.86
C TYR A 20 1.49 3.25 6.08
N VAL A 21 0.60 2.54 6.78
CA VAL A 21 -0.49 1.77 6.14
C VAL A 21 -1.46 2.69 5.41
N MET A 22 -1.77 3.86 5.97
CA MET A 22 -2.64 4.82 5.31
C MET A 22 -2.02 5.38 4.01
N TYR A 23 -0.78 5.88 4.04
CA TYR A 23 -0.15 6.46 2.85
C TYR A 23 0.29 5.42 1.83
N TYR A 24 1.04 4.40 2.25
CA TYR A 24 1.64 3.41 1.35
C TYR A 24 0.74 2.21 1.05
N GLY A 25 -0.28 1.98 1.87
CA GLY A 25 -1.30 0.97 1.65
C GLY A 25 -2.50 1.56 0.96
N VAL A 26 -3.34 2.24 1.74
CA VAL A 26 -4.67 2.70 1.32
C VAL A 26 -4.58 3.72 0.19
N VAL A 27 -3.85 4.82 0.38
CA VAL A 27 -3.79 5.90 -0.60
C VAL A 27 -3.04 5.45 -1.85
N THR A 28 -1.86 4.86 -1.69
CA THR A 28 -1.05 4.42 -2.84
C THR A 28 -1.76 3.31 -3.63
N TRP A 29 -2.17 2.21 -3.01
CA TRP A 29 -2.79 1.11 -3.75
C TRP A 29 -4.24 1.39 -4.14
N GLY A 30 -5.02 1.97 -3.24
CA GLY A 30 -6.42 2.30 -3.50
C GLY A 30 -6.56 3.27 -4.67
N LEU A 31 -5.82 4.39 -4.67
CA LEU A 31 -5.89 5.34 -5.79
C LEU A 31 -5.24 4.79 -7.05
N LEU A 32 -4.07 4.15 -6.96
CA LEU A 32 -3.36 3.66 -8.14
C LEU A 32 -4.15 2.58 -8.87
N LEU A 33 -4.67 1.57 -8.15
CA LEU A 33 -5.45 0.49 -8.76
C LEU A 33 -6.78 1.00 -9.30
N THR A 34 -7.46 1.88 -8.56
CA THR A 34 -8.72 2.46 -9.04
C THR A 34 -8.48 3.26 -10.30
N PHE A 35 -7.50 4.15 -10.31
CA PHE A 35 -7.16 4.95 -11.47
C PHE A 35 -6.77 4.09 -12.67
N LEU A 36 -5.94 3.07 -12.45
CA LEU A 36 -5.48 2.17 -13.51
C LEU A 36 -6.64 1.37 -14.11
N PHE A 37 -7.49 0.76 -13.29
CA PHE A 37 -8.66 0.01 -13.78
C PHE A 37 -9.69 0.91 -14.44
N THR A 38 -9.90 2.12 -13.91
CA THR A 38 -10.79 3.10 -14.54
C THR A 38 -10.25 3.59 -15.87
N ALA A 39 -8.94 3.82 -16.01
CA ALA A 39 -8.32 4.18 -17.27
C ALA A 39 -8.46 3.05 -18.31
N VAL A 40 -8.25 1.80 -17.89
CA VAL A 40 -8.44 0.61 -18.76
C VAL A 40 -9.90 0.47 -19.19
N GLU A 41 -10.84 0.63 -18.26
CA GLU A 41 -12.28 0.58 -18.55
C GLU A 41 -12.70 1.69 -19.50
N TRP A 42 -12.21 2.91 -19.29
CA TRP A 42 -12.47 4.04 -20.18
C TRP A 42 -11.95 3.79 -21.59
N PHE A 43 -10.73 3.25 -21.71
CA PHE A 43 -10.13 2.95 -23.02
C PHE A 43 -10.83 1.77 -23.73
N SER A 44 -11.28 0.76 -22.98
CA SER A 44 -11.87 -0.45 -23.56
C SER A 44 -13.37 -0.35 -23.83
N GLN A 45 -14.13 0.32 -22.95
CA GLN A 45 -15.59 0.29 -22.96
C GLN A 45 -16.21 1.65 -23.25
N GLN A 46 -15.42 2.74 -23.23
CA GLN A 46 -15.89 4.13 -23.36
C GLN A 46 -17.08 4.48 -22.43
N SER A 47 -17.28 3.71 -21.37
CA SER A 47 -18.35 3.90 -20.41
C SER A 47 -17.74 4.12 -19.03
N PHE A 48 -18.32 5.05 -18.28
CA PHE A 48 -17.89 5.34 -16.92
C PHE A 48 -19.08 5.25 -15.98
N ASN A 49 -19.00 4.29 -15.06
CA ASN A 49 -19.98 4.12 -14.00
C ASN A 49 -19.40 4.62 -12.67
N GLY A 50 -19.88 5.77 -12.20
CA GLY A 50 -19.41 6.39 -10.95
C GLY A 50 -19.66 5.53 -9.71
N SER A 51 -20.74 4.74 -9.68
CA SER A 51 -21.01 3.80 -8.59
C SER A 51 -19.95 2.70 -8.54
N TRP A 52 -19.59 2.16 -9.71
CA TRP A 52 -18.58 1.12 -9.82
C TRP A 52 -17.16 1.62 -9.49
N PHE A 53 -16.85 2.85 -9.89
CA PHE A 53 -15.62 3.54 -9.48
C PHE A 53 -15.48 3.60 -7.96
N THR A 54 -16.54 4.02 -7.26
CA THR A 54 -16.55 4.16 -5.81
C THR A 54 -16.39 2.81 -5.10
N ILE A 55 -17.07 1.77 -5.60
CA ILE A 55 -16.93 0.40 -5.07
C ILE A 55 -15.50 -0.09 -5.22
N ARG A 56 -14.89 0.06 -6.41
CA ARG A 56 -13.48 -0.32 -6.65
C ARG A 56 -12.53 0.43 -5.73
N LEU A 57 -12.75 1.72 -5.52
CA LEU A 57 -11.92 2.53 -4.63
C LEU A 57 -11.92 1.98 -3.20
N VAL A 58 -13.10 1.64 -2.67
CA VAL A 58 -13.23 1.07 -1.32
C VAL A 58 -12.58 -0.31 -1.25
N VAL A 59 -12.85 -1.20 -2.21
CA VAL A 59 -12.30 -2.56 -2.24
C VAL A 59 -10.77 -2.54 -2.37
N PHE A 60 -10.21 -1.79 -3.31
CA PHE A 60 -8.77 -1.68 -3.48
C PHE A 60 -8.08 -0.97 -2.31
N SER A 61 -8.75 -0.03 -1.66
CA SER A 61 -8.27 0.58 -0.41
C SER A 61 -8.14 -0.44 0.72
N ILE A 62 -9.13 -1.33 0.88
CA ILE A 62 -9.09 -2.43 1.86
C ILE A 62 -7.96 -3.40 1.53
N VAL A 63 -7.82 -3.81 0.27
CA VAL A 63 -6.72 -4.70 -0.16
C VAL A 63 -5.36 -4.04 0.10
N GLY A 64 -5.22 -2.76 -0.26
CA GLY A 64 -4.02 -1.96 0.01
C GLY A 64 -3.67 -1.87 1.50
N PHE A 65 -4.68 -1.73 2.36
CA PHE A 65 -4.53 -1.75 3.82
C PHE A 65 -3.88 -3.06 4.29
N PHE A 66 -4.43 -4.21 3.89
CA PHE A 66 -3.88 -5.51 4.27
C PHE A 66 -2.46 -5.73 3.75
N ILE A 67 -2.20 -5.41 2.48
CA ILE A 67 -0.87 -5.54 1.88
C ILE A 67 0.16 -4.70 2.64
N ALA A 68 -0.13 -3.44 2.93
CA ALA A 68 0.80 -2.59 3.68
C ALA A 68 0.97 -3.04 5.12
N ASN A 69 -0.09 -3.55 5.76
CA ASN A 69 -0.02 -4.10 7.11
C ASN A 69 0.89 -5.33 7.18
N PHE A 70 0.73 -6.28 6.26
CA PHE A 70 1.61 -7.45 6.16
C PHE A 70 3.04 -7.07 5.81
N ARG A 71 3.23 -6.13 4.88
CA ARG A 71 4.57 -5.66 4.49
C ARG A 71 5.29 -4.96 5.65
N TRP A 72 4.56 -4.23 6.49
CA TRP A 72 5.11 -3.64 7.69
C TRP A 72 5.58 -4.72 8.67
N ASP A 73 4.74 -5.70 8.99
CA ASP A 73 5.08 -6.80 9.91
C ASP A 73 6.29 -7.59 9.39
N ALA A 74 6.31 -7.96 8.11
CA ALA A 74 7.43 -8.67 7.50
C ALA A 74 8.77 -7.89 7.62
N ASN A 75 8.74 -6.58 7.37
CA ASN A 75 9.93 -5.74 7.51
C ASN A 75 10.34 -5.56 8.97
N GLU A 76 9.39 -5.43 9.90
CA GLU A 76 9.67 -5.30 11.33
C GLU A 76 10.30 -6.59 11.89
N ARG A 77 9.76 -7.77 11.54
CA ARG A 77 10.37 -9.07 11.87
C ARG A 77 11.79 -9.18 11.33
N THR A 78 11.98 -8.92 10.04
CA THR A 78 13.30 -9.02 9.39
C THR A 78 14.32 -8.05 9.99
N PHE A 79 13.86 -6.87 10.41
CA PHE A 79 14.70 -5.88 11.08
C PHE A 79 15.12 -6.33 12.48
N LEU A 80 14.17 -6.82 13.29
CA LEU A 80 14.43 -7.29 14.66
C LEU A 80 15.36 -8.52 14.69
N THR A 81 15.19 -9.47 13.76
CA THR A 81 16.07 -10.64 13.66
C THR A 81 17.52 -10.25 13.37
N LYS A 82 17.75 -9.18 12.59
CA LYS A 82 19.10 -8.74 12.20
C LYS A 82 19.79 -7.77 13.15
N ASP A 83 19.05 -7.06 14.00
CA ASP A 83 19.64 -6.22 15.07
C ASP A 83 20.04 -7.09 16.29
N ALA A 84 19.63 -8.37 16.34
CA ALA A 84 19.93 -9.32 17.42
C ALA A 84 21.17 -10.20 17.16
N GLU A 85 21.64 -10.27 15.90
CA GLU A 85 22.91 -10.90 15.48
C GLU A 85 24.06 -9.89 15.51
#